data_AF-A0A7X8JK13-F1
#
_entry.id   AF-A0A7X8JK13-F1
#
_cell.length_a   1.000
_cell.length_b   1.000
_cell.length_c   1.000
_cell.angle_alpha   90.00
_cell.angle_beta   90.00
_cell.angle_gamma   90.00
#
_symmetry.space_group_name_H-M   'P 1'
#
loop_
_entity.id
_entity.type
_entity.pdbx_description
1 polymer ?
#
loop_
_entity_poly.entity_id
_entity_poly.type
_entity_poly.pdbx_seq_one_letter_code
_entity_poly.pdbx_strand_id
1 'polypeptide(L)'
;MKKKTILRLLILLLAIALPISAASCTKPTESSKETTPSKTTAATTEKPVVILPDVPADRYDAVKTPRTGSNANTPLVVSTGTLDGKFSSFFATSAYDVDVVGMTQIGLLYYNKFGAPEAGINAPCLAYEFEEDIAADNSTSTYTFILKNGITFSDGKPVTAKDVLFSIYVLGDPMYDGSSTYYTMKIQGMDEYRLQTSSDVLDTVEAILAAGIATNEDGSMKINPATGATQAQQEAFWGYLGEAGEIFANEIVQYCQGYVDKYAEAFLPGFTPDQVKESSTLQTAFSMALWGFGKGGENAAFTDNSGTTYDLTKDTVDGKVFWQNILGKYGYDLSDNGVNYEKAGDLNVQDYVKQLYVQKEGTVEGGVKDISGITTGKLTCDDGVEREYIRIVMDGIDPTAIFKLGVSVVPMHHYTAGYTGKLNDNGVELSSKAFMDHLKTKNDQPLGAGPYVFKEYKDKVVTYEANESFMLGSPKIKTFRYQEITLGAELDSV
;
A
#
# COMPACT_ATOMS: atom_id res chain seq x y z
N MET A 1 23.71 28.35 -11.54
CA MET A 1 24.68 27.23 -11.58
C MET A 1 25.06 26.82 -10.16
N LYS A 2 24.40 25.81 -9.55
CA LYS A 2 24.84 25.14 -8.28
C LYS A 2 23.90 24.02 -7.74
N LYS A 3 23.09 23.36 -8.59
CA LYS A 3 22.38 22.11 -8.20
C LYS A 3 22.94 20.85 -8.87
N LYS A 4 23.42 20.95 -10.12
CA LYS A 4 23.98 19.81 -10.88
C LYS A 4 25.34 19.31 -10.36
N THR A 5 26.09 20.12 -9.62
CA THR A 5 27.42 19.74 -9.10
C THR A 5 27.37 19.00 -7.76
N ILE A 6 26.31 19.20 -6.97
CA ILE A 6 26.12 18.52 -5.67
C ILE A 6 25.65 17.08 -5.89
N LEU A 7 24.78 16.85 -6.89
CA LEU A 7 24.33 15.50 -7.26
C LEU A 7 25.46 14.60 -7.76
N ARG A 8 26.46 15.17 -8.46
CA ARG A 8 27.63 14.43 -8.95
C ARG A 8 28.67 14.12 -7.87
N LEU A 9 28.70 14.89 -6.77
CA LEU A 9 29.64 14.64 -5.67
C LEU A 9 29.15 13.56 -4.70
N LEU A 10 27.82 13.37 -4.57
CA LEU A 10 27.24 12.31 -3.74
C LEU A 10 27.40 10.92 -4.37
N ILE A 11 27.33 10.83 -5.70
CA ILE A 11 27.48 9.58 -6.46
C ILE A 11 28.94 9.10 -6.47
N LEU A 12 29.92 10.01 -6.34
CA LEU A 12 31.34 9.66 -6.34
C LEU A 12 31.85 9.14 -4.98
N LEU A 13 31.10 9.37 -3.89
CA LEU A 13 31.49 8.99 -2.52
C LEU A 13 30.95 7.61 -2.09
N LEU A 14 30.08 6.99 -2.89
CA LEU A 14 29.51 5.67 -2.62
C LEU A 14 30.19 4.52 -3.38
N ALA A 15 31.19 4.81 -4.22
CA ALA A 15 31.84 3.84 -5.10
C ALA A 15 33.27 3.42 -4.65
N ILE A 16 33.65 3.66 -3.39
CA ILE A 16 34.97 3.23 -2.87
C ILE A 16 34.78 2.43 -1.58
N ALA A 17 34.40 1.15 -1.71
CA ALA A 17 34.72 0.10 -0.74
C ALA A 17 34.40 -1.29 -1.33
N LEU A 18 35.23 -1.78 -2.25
CA LEU A 18 35.27 -3.21 -2.61
C LEU A 18 36.74 -3.64 -2.70
N PRO A 19 37.21 -4.58 -1.86
CA PRO A 19 38.58 -5.04 -1.90
C PRO A 19 38.81 -5.98 -3.09
N ILE A 20 39.86 -5.64 -3.85
CA ILE A 20 40.45 -6.40 -4.94
C ILE A 20 40.99 -7.73 -4.39
N SER A 21 40.50 -8.86 -4.89
CA SER A 21 41.19 -10.15 -4.80
C SER A 21 41.60 -10.58 -6.21
N ALA A 22 42.91 -10.50 -6.46
CA ALA A 22 43.54 -10.98 -7.68
C ALA A 22 43.90 -12.46 -7.50
N ALA A 23 43.39 -13.31 -8.39
CA ALA A 23 43.96 -14.64 -8.64
C ALA A 23 44.07 -14.84 -10.16
N SER A 24 45.31 -14.73 -10.62
CA SER A 24 45.77 -15.11 -11.96
C SER A 24 45.76 -16.63 -12.09
N CYS A 25 45.31 -17.17 -13.23
CA CYS A 25 46.09 -18.11 -14.05
C CYS A 25 45.31 -18.64 -15.28
N THR A 26 45.78 -18.21 -16.46
CA THR A 26 46.06 -19.00 -17.68
C THR A 26 44.97 -19.85 -18.36
N LYS A 27 44.58 -19.42 -19.58
CA LYS A 27 44.02 -20.27 -20.66
C LYS A 27 45.11 -21.13 -21.31
N PRO A 28 44.72 -22.25 -21.94
CA PRO A 28 45.17 -22.50 -23.31
C PRO A 28 44.04 -22.82 -24.30
N THR A 29 44.07 -22.04 -25.39
CA THR A 29 43.91 -22.32 -26.83
C THR A 29 43.01 -23.45 -27.37
N GLU A 30 42.24 -23.04 -28.39
CA GLU A 30 41.39 -23.77 -29.34
C GLU A 30 42.06 -24.94 -30.08
N SER A 31 41.24 -25.92 -30.46
CA SER A 31 41.40 -26.64 -31.73
C SER A 31 40.03 -27.00 -32.31
N SER A 32 39.79 -26.51 -33.51
CA SER A 32 38.67 -26.82 -34.42
C SER A 32 38.65 -28.29 -34.90
N LYS A 33 37.46 -28.87 -35.10
CA LYS A 33 37.15 -29.73 -36.27
C LYS A 33 35.65 -30.01 -36.45
N GLU A 34 35.27 -30.15 -37.72
CA GLU A 34 33.96 -30.17 -38.35
C GLU A 34 33.02 -31.36 -38.04
N THR A 35 31.74 -31.06 -38.28
CA THR A 35 30.51 -31.85 -38.53
C THR A 35 30.62 -33.19 -39.27
N THR A 36 29.86 -34.23 -38.84
CA THR A 36 28.69 -34.88 -39.54
C THR A 36 27.97 -35.93 -38.62
N PRO A 37 26.81 -36.55 -38.96
CA PRO A 37 25.55 -36.34 -38.26
C PRO A 37 24.96 -37.54 -37.46
N SER A 38 24.00 -37.20 -36.60
CA SER A 38 22.82 -37.96 -36.13
C SER A 38 22.95 -39.45 -35.79
N LYS A 39 22.82 -39.74 -34.48
CA LYS A 39 22.19 -40.97 -33.98
C LYS A 39 21.15 -40.62 -32.93
N THR A 40 19.90 -40.86 -33.28
CA THR A 40 18.74 -41.01 -32.41
C THR A 40 19.11 -41.79 -31.15
N THR A 41 18.95 -41.18 -29.98
CA THR A 41 19.06 -41.87 -28.69
C THR A 41 17.84 -41.53 -27.84
N ALA A 42 17.34 -42.58 -27.20
CA ALA A 42 16.05 -42.72 -26.54
C ALA A 42 15.66 -41.60 -25.57
N ALA A 43 14.35 -41.40 -25.47
CA ALA A 43 13.72 -40.64 -24.39
C ALA A 43 14.14 -41.20 -23.04
N THR A 44 14.96 -40.44 -22.31
CA THR A 44 15.18 -40.62 -20.88
C THR A 44 13.91 -40.16 -20.18
N THR A 45 13.19 -41.10 -19.58
CA THR A 45 12.18 -40.80 -18.57
C THR A 45 12.88 -40.13 -17.38
N GLU A 46 12.80 -38.80 -17.32
CA GLU A 46 13.24 -38.03 -16.15
C GLU A 46 12.45 -38.49 -14.92
N LYS A 47 13.17 -38.94 -13.90
CA LYS A 47 12.60 -39.09 -12.55
C LYS A 47 12.15 -37.70 -12.10
N PRO A 48 10.98 -37.54 -11.45
CA PRO A 48 10.58 -36.26 -10.90
C PRO A 48 11.67 -35.77 -9.93
N VAL A 49 12.25 -34.60 -10.23
CA VAL A 49 13.19 -33.91 -9.35
C VAL A 49 12.42 -33.55 -8.09
N VAL A 50 12.79 -34.16 -6.96
CA VAL A 50 12.23 -33.77 -5.65
C VAL A 50 12.82 -32.41 -5.31
N ILE A 51 12.02 -31.36 -5.41
CA ILE A 51 12.40 -30.01 -5.00
C ILE A 51 12.52 -30.00 -3.47
N LEU A 52 13.73 -29.82 -2.96
CA LEU A 52 14.00 -29.71 -1.53
C LEU A 52 13.68 -28.29 -1.03
N PRO A 53 13.31 -28.11 0.25
CA PRO A 53 13.14 -26.79 0.84
C PRO A 53 14.45 -25.98 0.83
N ASP A 54 14.37 -24.71 0.43
CA ASP A 54 15.50 -23.78 0.44
C ASP A 54 15.73 -23.24 1.87
N VAL A 55 16.30 -24.08 2.73
CA VAL A 55 16.59 -23.78 4.13
C VAL A 55 18.04 -24.11 4.50
N PRO A 56 18.66 -23.43 5.47
CA PRO A 56 20.03 -23.73 5.88
C PRO A 56 20.15 -25.20 6.35
N ALA A 57 21.16 -25.90 5.84
CA ALA A 57 21.35 -27.33 6.10
C ALA A 57 21.63 -27.64 7.58
N ASP A 58 22.21 -26.67 8.31
CA ASP A 58 22.58 -26.74 9.72
C ASP A 58 21.58 -26.03 10.65
N ARG A 59 20.40 -25.66 10.14
CA ARG A 59 19.37 -24.99 10.94
C ARG A 59 18.99 -25.84 12.16
N TYR A 60 18.82 -25.19 13.30
CA TYR A 60 18.39 -25.87 14.52
C TYR A 60 16.98 -26.46 14.35
N ASP A 61 16.80 -27.70 14.74
CA ASP A 61 15.53 -28.43 14.67
C ASP A 61 15.22 -28.96 16.07
N ALA A 62 14.29 -28.30 16.76
CA ALA A 62 13.92 -28.67 18.12
C ALA A 62 13.08 -29.96 18.20
N VAL A 63 12.55 -30.45 17.06
CA VAL A 63 11.88 -31.76 16.99
C VAL A 63 12.92 -32.87 17.03
N LYS A 64 14.07 -32.68 16.37
CA LYS A 64 15.19 -33.64 16.39
C LYS A 64 16.07 -33.51 17.63
N THR A 65 16.40 -32.28 18.02
CA THR A 65 17.25 -31.97 19.17
C THR A 65 16.47 -31.11 20.14
N PRO A 66 15.73 -31.70 21.10
CA PRO A 66 14.86 -30.96 22.00
C PRO A 66 15.57 -29.86 22.78
N ARG A 67 14.87 -28.76 23.01
CA ARG A 67 15.33 -27.69 23.92
C ARG A 67 15.52 -28.26 25.33
N THR A 68 16.46 -27.70 26.08
CA THR A 68 16.72 -28.09 27.47
C THR A 68 16.76 -26.87 28.39
N GLY A 69 16.68 -27.09 29.70
CA GLY A 69 16.80 -26.03 30.72
C GLY A 69 15.74 -24.93 30.58
N SER A 70 16.15 -23.68 30.81
CA SER A 70 15.28 -22.50 30.74
C SER A 70 14.69 -22.28 29.35
N ASN A 71 15.44 -22.57 28.29
CA ASN A 71 14.97 -22.44 26.91
C ASN A 71 13.73 -23.30 26.60
N ALA A 72 13.54 -24.41 27.32
CA ALA A 72 12.39 -25.29 27.17
C ALA A 72 11.21 -24.94 28.10
N ASN A 73 11.50 -24.37 29.27
CA ASN A 73 10.55 -24.33 30.40
C ASN A 73 10.25 -22.93 30.94
N THR A 74 11.04 -21.92 30.57
CA THR A 74 10.92 -20.56 31.10
C THR A 74 10.61 -19.61 29.94
N PRO A 75 9.47 -18.89 29.96
CA PRO A 75 9.20 -17.85 28.97
C PRO A 75 10.26 -16.76 29.01
N LEU A 76 10.71 -16.30 27.85
CA LEU A 76 11.36 -15.00 27.75
C LEU A 76 10.27 -13.93 27.72
N VAL A 77 10.31 -13.01 28.69
CA VAL A 77 9.38 -11.89 28.78
C VAL A 77 10.13 -10.62 28.44
N VAL A 78 9.58 -9.85 27.50
CA VAL A 78 10.09 -8.54 27.08
C VAL A 78 8.96 -7.53 27.24
N SER A 79 9.26 -6.34 27.74
CA SER A 79 8.27 -5.28 27.84
C SER A 79 7.94 -4.68 26.47
N THR A 80 6.72 -4.18 26.31
CA THR A 80 6.29 -3.40 25.15
C THR A 80 5.40 -2.23 25.60
N GLY A 81 5.25 -1.22 24.75
CA GLY A 81 4.33 -0.10 25.00
C GLY A 81 2.86 -0.52 24.87
N THR A 82 1.96 0.46 24.93
CA THR A 82 0.51 0.22 24.82
C THR A 82 0.14 -0.38 23.46
N LEU A 83 -0.55 -1.51 23.47
CA LEU A 83 -1.02 -2.19 22.26
C LEU A 83 -2.47 -1.78 21.95
N ASP A 84 -2.79 -1.55 20.67
CA ASP A 84 -4.17 -1.33 20.23
C ASP A 84 -4.91 -2.66 20.00
N GLY A 85 -4.18 -3.78 20.01
CA GLY A 85 -4.73 -5.12 19.77
C GLY A 85 -5.02 -5.40 18.30
N LYS A 86 -4.45 -4.60 17.39
CA LYS A 86 -4.60 -4.75 15.94
C LYS A 86 -3.35 -5.40 15.33
N PHE A 87 -3.17 -6.68 15.61
CA PHE A 87 -2.06 -7.50 15.15
C PHE A 87 -2.27 -7.98 13.70
N SER A 88 -2.32 -7.03 12.76
CA SER A 88 -2.49 -7.30 11.34
C SER A 88 -1.37 -6.67 10.51
N SER A 89 -0.82 -7.44 9.57
CA SER A 89 0.14 -6.93 8.57
C SER A 89 -0.41 -5.79 7.72
N PHE A 90 -1.74 -5.65 7.64
CA PHE A 90 -2.40 -4.64 6.81
C PHE A 90 -2.95 -3.45 7.61
N PHE A 91 -3.36 -3.67 8.87
CA PHE A 91 -4.17 -2.70 9.64
C PHE A 91 -3.66 -2.40 11.06
N ALA A 92 -2.42 -2.76 11.38
CA ALA A 92 -1.78 -2.33 12.63
C ALA A 92 -1.78 -0.80 12.74
N THR A 93 -2.11 -0.27 13.93
CA THR A 93 -2.22 1.18 14.17
C THR A 93 -1.17 1.74 15.12
N SER A 94 -0.39 0.88 15.78
CA SER A 94 0.76 1.29 16.59
C SER A 94 2.04 0.56 16.17
N ALA A 95 3.20 1.18 16.43
CA ALA A 95 4.50 0.53 16.23
C ALA A 95 4.65 -0.75 17.08
N TYR A 96 4.02 -0.80 18.26
CA TYR A 96 4.04 -1.95 19.15
C TYR A 96 3.21 -3.13 18.61
N ASP A 97 2.09 -2.86 17.92
CA ASP A 97 1.36 -3.90 17.19
C ASP A 97 2.19 -4.44 16.03
N VAL A 98 2.97 -3.59 15.35
CA VAL A 98 3.89 -4.01 14.29
C VAL A 98 4.98 -4.94 14.83
N ASP A 99 5.54 -4.66 16.01
CA ASP A 99 6.50 -5.56 16.68
C ASP A 99 5.88 -6.93 17.00
N VAL A 100 4.60 -6.95 17.40
CA VAL A 100 3.84 -8.19 17.63
C VAL A 100 3.68 -8.97 16.32
N VAL A 101 3.26 -8.30 15.24
CA VAL A 101 3.10 -8.91 13.92
C VAL A 101 4.44 -9.45 13.41
N GLY A 102 5.54 -8.71 13.59
CA GLY A 102 6.88 -9.08 13.13
C GLY A 102 7.41 -10.40 13.70
N MET A 103 6.90 -10.85 14.84
CA MET A 103 7.24 -12.17 15.40
C MET A 103 6.59 -13.33 14.64
N THR A 104 5.50 -13.07 13.91
CA THR A 104 4.69 -14.07 13.21
C THR A 104 4.91 -14.09 11.70
N GLN A 105 5.45 -13.01 11.13
CA GLN A 105 5.54 -12.82 9.69
C GLN A 105 6.98 -12.94 9.17
N ILE A 106 7.09 -13.17 7.86
CA ILE A 106 8.29 -12.89 7.07
C ILE A 106 7.94 -11.87 5.98
N GLY A 107 8.91 -11.08 5.56
CA GLY A 107 8.78 -10.23 4.37
C GLY A 107 9.13 -10.99 3.09
N LEU A 108 8.76 -10.42 1.95
CA LEU A 108 9.31 -10.80 0.65
C LEU A 108 10.83 -10.61 0.64
N LEU A 109 11.29 -9.49 1.19
CA LEU A 109 12.70 -9.11 1.30
C LEU A 109 13.06 -8.81 2.76
N TYR A 110 14.30 -9.11 3.16
CA TYR A 110 14.81 -8.76 4.49
C TYR A 110 15.68 -7.50 4.41
N TYR A 111 15.73 -6.73 5.50
CA TYR A 111 16.65 -5.61 5.65
C TYR A 111 17.51 -5.84 6.89
N ASN A 112 18.83 -5.83 6.70
CA ASN A 112 19.75 -6.09 7.80
C ASN A 112 19.80 -4.91 8.79
N LYS A 113 20.62 -5.05 9.83
CA LYS A 113 20.79 -4.00 10.87
C LYS A 113 21.31 -2.64 10.35
N PHE A 114 21.81 -2.59 9.12
CA PHE A 114 22.24 -1.37 8.45
C PHE A 114 21.18 -0.81 7.49
N GLY A 115 20.01 -1.47 7.40
CA GLY A 115 18.96 -1.15 6.47
C GLY A 115 19.26 -1.56 5.02
N ALA A 116 20.27 -2.41 4.77
CA ALA A 116 20.52 -2.88 3.41
C ALA A 116 19.64 -4.10 3.08
N PRO A 117 19.07 -4.17 1.87
CA PRO A 117 18.27 -5.31 1.44
C PRO A 117 19.14 -6.58 1.35
N GLU A 118 18.60 -7.69 1.84
CA GLU A 118 19.23 -9.01 1.81
C GLU A 118 18.20 -10.08 1.42
N ALA A 119 18.64 -11.02 0.59
CA ALA A 119 17.95 -12.25 0.24
C ALA A 119 18.93 -13.42 0.38
N GLY A 120 18.45 -14.64 0.16
CA GLY A 120 19.29 -15.84 0.22
C GLY A 120 18.86 -16.81 1.30
N ILE A 121 19.47 -18.00 1.27
CA ILE A 121 19.11 -19.13 2.13
C ILE A 121 19.16 -18.81 3.64
N ASN A 122 20.01 -17.86 4.03
CA ASN A 122 20.20 -17.44 5.43
C ASN A 122 19.42 -16.18 5.82
N ALA A 123 18.73 -15.53 4.88
CA ALA A 123 17.94 -14.33 5.14
C ALA A 123 16.52 -14.69 5.61
N PRO A 124 15.97 -14.06 6.66
CA PRO A 124 14.63 -14.32 7.20
C PRO A 124 13.52 -13.68 6.35
N CYS A 125 13.52 -13.96 5.05
CA CYS A 125 12.53 -13.50 4.07
C CYS A 125 12.22 -14.60 3.07
N LEU A 126 11.18 -14.42 2.26
CA LEU A 126 10.83 -15.40 1.23
C LEU A 126 11.77 -15.38 0.02
N ALA A 127 12.35 -14.23 -0.35
CA ALA A 127 13.25 -14.13 -1.49
C ALA A 127 14.51 -14.99 -1.29
N TYR A 128 14.76 -15.90 -2.23
CA TYR A 128 16.02 -16.60 -2.43
C TYR A 128 17.04 -15.65 -3.05
N GLU A 129 16.63 -14.85 -4.01
CA GLU A 129 17.46 -13.86 -4.70
C GLU A 129 16.57 -12.72 -5.18
N PHE A 130 17.16 -11.55 -5.41
CA PHE A 130 16.49 -10.47 -6.11
C PHE A 130 17.43 -9.80 -7.11
N GLU A 131 16.87 -9.33 -8.21
CA GLU A 131 17.56 -8.59 -9.25
C GLU A 131 16.85 -7.26 -9.48
N GLU A 132 17.64 -6.21 -9.74
CA GLU A 132 17.17 -4.90 -10.17
C GLU A 132 17.79 -4.57 -11.53
N ASP A 133 16.95 -4.32 -12.53
CA ASP A 133 17.34 -3.89 -13.87
C ASP A 133 16.76 -2.49 -14.14
N ILE A 134 17.63 -1.54 -14.50
CA ILE A 134 17.26 -0.16 -14.79
C ILE A 134 17.52 0.10 -16.26
N ALA A 135 16.48 0.53 -16.98
CA ALA A 135 16.61 0.92 -18.38
C ALA A 135 17.65 2.05 -18.54
N ALA A 136 18.47 1.99 -19.59
CA ALA A 136 19.59 2.93 -19.79
C ALA A 136 19.18 4.41 -19.89
N ASP A 137 17.92 4.68 -20.26
CA ASP A 137 17.31 6.01 -20.33
C ASP A 137 16.54 6.41 -19.06
N ASN A 138 16.57 5.56 -18.02
CA ASN A 138 15.83 5.69 -16.77
C ASN A 138 14.31 5.72 -16.92
N SER A 139 13.76 5.22 -18.04
CA SER A 139 12.31 5.19 -18.29
C SER A 139 11.58 4.11 -17.49
N THR A 140 12.29 3.05 -17.09
CA THR A 140 11.71 1.89 -16.41
C THR A 140 12.71 1.28 -15.43
N SER A 141 12.21 0.75 -14.32
CA SER A 141 12.95 -0.14 -13.41
C SER A 141 12.18 -1.46 -13.23
N THR A 142 12.90 -2.57 -13.28
CA THR A 142 12.34 -3.92 -13.13
C THR A 142 12.98 -4.61 -11.93
N TYR A 143 12.15 -5.12 -11.03
CA TYR A 143 12.57 -5.88 -9.86
C TYR A 143 12.07 -7.31 -9.99
N THR A 144 12.98 -8.29 -9.91
CA THR A 144 12.63 -9.71 -9.94
C THR A 144 13.02 -10.34 -8.62
N PHE A 145 12.06 -10.92 -7.90
CA PHE A 145 12.26 -11.67 -6.65
C PHE A 145 12.06 -13.15 -6.93
N ILE A 146 13.12 -13.94 -6.79
CA ILE A 146 13.08 -15.40 -6.89
C ILE A 146 12.71 -15.94 -5.51
N LEU A 147 11.70 -16.80 -5.40
CA LEU A 147 11.15 -17.26 -4.12
C LEU A 147 11.75 -18.59 -3.67
N LYS A 148 11.97 -18.73 -2.37
CA LYS A 148 12.41 -19.99 -1.74
C LYS A 148 11.35 -21.09 -1.90
N ASN A 149 11.80 -22.29 -2.23
CA ASN A 149 10.95 -23.47 -2.25
C ASN A 149 10.73 -24.08 -0.86
N GLY A 150 9.59 -24.75 -0.68
CA GLY A 150 9.32 -25.60 0.47
C GLY A 150 9.17 -24.87 1.81
N ILE A 151 8.94 -23.56 1.80
CA ILE A 151 8.62 -22.77 3.00
C ILE A 151 7.16 -23.00 3.36
N THR A 152 6.86 -23.06 4.66
CA THR A 152 5.49 -23.23 5.18
C THR A 152 5.13 -22.15 6.18
N PHE A 153 3.86 -21.75 6.18
CA PHE A 153 3.27 -20.99 7.27
C PHE A 153 3.24 -21.83 8.57
N SER A 154 2.97 -21.17 9.70
CA SER A 154 2.91 -21.82 11.01
C SER A 154 1.80 -22.88 11.14
N ASP A 155 0.81 -22.87 10.25
CA ASP A 155 -0.23 -23.91 10.15
C ASP A 155 0.17 -25.09 9.24
N GLY A 156 1.40 -25.08 8.72
CA GLY A 156 1.97 -26.12 7.87
C GLY A 156 1.58 -26.02 6.39
N LYS A 157 0.76 -25.05 5.99
CA LYS A 157 0.45 -24.84 4.56
C LYS A 157 1.64 -24.21 3.83
N PRO A 158 1.86 -24.54 2.55
CA PRO A 158 2.97 -23.99 1.78
C PRO A 158 2.79 -22.48 1.58
N VAL A 159 3.92 -21.76 1.61
CA VAL A 159 4.01 -20.38 1.15
C VAL A 159 4.24 -20.39 -0.36
N THR A 160 3.51 -19.57 -1.10
CA THR A 160 3.58 -19.51 -2.58
C THR A 160 3.63 -18.07 -3.09
N ALA A 161 3.92 -17.90 -4.38
CA ALA A 161 3.79 -16.61 -5.06
C ALA A 161 2.40 -15.97 -4.88
N LYS A 162 1.33 -16.77 -4.73
CA LYS A 162 -0.03 -16.25 -4.51
C LYS A 162 -0.19 -15.48 -3.20
N ASP A 163 0.56 -15.85 -2.16
CA ASP A 163 0.50 -15.17 -0.86
C ASP A 163 1.20 -13.79 -0.92
N VAL A 164 2.24 -13.68 -1.77
CA VAL A 164 2.87 -12.39 -2.08
C VAL A 164 1.93 -11.51 -2.90
N LEU A 165 1.32 -12.06 -3.96
CA LEU A 165 0.35 -11.35 -4.80
C LEU A 165 -0.87 -10.90 -3.99
N PHE A 166 -1.40 -11.75 -3.12
CA PHE A 166 -2.50 -11.39 -2.22
C PHE A 166 -2.15 -10.14 -1.40
N SER A 167 -0.95 -10.11 -0.82
CA SER A 167 -0.49 -8.96 -0.02
C SER A 167 -0.38 -7.70 -0.87
N ILE A 168 0.22 -7.80 -2.07
CA ILE A 168 0.33 -6.68 -3.02
C ILE A 168 -1.05 -6.15 -3.41
N TYR A 169 -2.00 -7.03 -3.74
CA TYR A 169 -3.32 -6.63 -4.23
C TYR A 169 -4.21 -6.05 -3.12
N VAL A 170 -4.09 -6.53 -1.88
CA VAL A 170 -4.74 -5.88 -0.73
C VAL A 170 -4.23 -4.46 -0.54
N LEU A 171 -2.90 -4.27 -0.60
CA LEU A 171 -2.27 -2.95 -0.44
C LEU A 171 -2.50 -2.02 -1.66
N GLY A 172 -2.82 -2.61 -2.82
CA GLY A 172 -3.18 -1.93 -4.06
C GLY A 172 -4.67 -1.62 -4.21
N ASP A 173 -5.53 -2.05 -3.29
CA ASP A 173 -6.99 -1.88 -3.40
C ASP A 173 -7.45 -0.43 -3.11
N PRO A 174 -8.39 0.16 -3.86
CA PRO A 174 -8.94 1.49 -3.60
C PRO A 174 -9.62 1.67 -2.24
N MET A 175 -10.17 0.61 -1.65
CA MET A 175 -10.80 0.62 -0.32
C MET A 175 -9.81 0.30 0.81
N TYR A 176 -8.53 0.06 0.52
CA TYR A 176 -7.53 -0.14 1.56
C TYR A 176 -7.40 1.12 2.43
N ASP A 177 -7.64 0.97 3.73
CA ASP A 177 -7.67 2.06 4.71
C ASP A 177 -6.67 1.85 5.86
N GLY A 178 -5.63 1.04 5.62
CA GLY A 178 -4.48 0.91 6.51
C GLY A 178 -3.40 1.97 6.26
N SER A 179 -2.27 1.84 6.96
CA SER A 179 -1.20 2.85 6.95
C SER A 179 -0.25 2.80 5.75
N SER A 180 -0.32 1.74 4.93
CA SER A 180 0.54 1.59 3.77
C SER A 180 0.15 2.52 2.62
N THR A 181 1.16 3.00 1.89
CA THR A 181 1.00 3.83 0.69
C THR A 181 1.45 3.09 -0.57
N TYR A 182 1.47 1.75 -0.55
CA TYR A 182 1.94 0.92 -1.67
C TYR A 182 1.26 1.27 -3.01
N TYR A 183 -0.02 1.64 -2.98
CA TYR A 183 -0.77 2.07 -4.17
C TYR A 183 -0.20 3.32 -4.88
N THR A 184 0.67 4.08 -4.23
CA THR A 184 1.32 5.27 -4.81
C THR A 184 2.57 4.91 -5.63
N MET A 185 3.00 3.64 -5.60
CA MET A 185 4.12 3.18 -6.40
C MET A 185 3.76 3.24 -7.88
N LYS A 186 4.70 3.69 -8.71
CA LYS A 186 4.56 3.77 -10.18
C LYS A 186 4.69 2.41 -10.86
N ILE A 187 4.01 1.39 -10.33
CA ILE A 187 3.97 0.06 -10.94
C ILE A 187 3.07 0.16 -12.16
N GLN A 188 3.55 -0.32 -13.31
CA GLN A 188 2.77 -0.32 -14.55
C GLN A 188 1.44 -1.06 -14.33
N GLY A 189 0.31 -0.49 -14.77
CA GLY A 189 -1.01 -1.09 -14.59
C GLY A 189 -1.66 -0.85 -13.23
N MET A 190 -1.01 -0.17 -12.27
CA MET A 190 -1.58 0.08 -10.93
C MET A 190 -2.80 0.99 -11.02
N ASP A 191 -2.70 2.10 -11.77
CA ASP A 191 -3.80 3.05 -11.94
C ASP A 191 -4.95 2.43 -12.74
N GLU A 192 -4.65 1.69 -13.81
CA GLU A 192 -5.64 0.95 -14.61
C GLU A 192 -6.40 -0.04 -13.75
N TYR A 193 -5.68 -0.79 -12.90
CA TYR A 193 -6.29 -1.72 -11.96
C TYR A 193 -7.16 -1.00 -10.93
N ARG A 194 -6.67 0.06 -10.28
CA ARG A 194 -7.43 0.77 -9.24
C ARG A 194 -8.66 1.49 -9.78
N LEU A 195 -8.53 2.08 -10.96
CA LEU A 195 -9.58 2.89 -11.58
C LEU A 195 -10.46 2.07 -12.52
N GLN A 196 -10.12 0.79 -12.76
CA GLN A 196 -10.83 -0.12 -13.65
C GLN A 196 -11.01 0.45 -15.07
N THR A 197 -9.92 1.01 -15.61
CA THR A 197 -9.90 1.72 -16.90
C THR A 197 -8.68 1.32 -17.74
N SER A 198 -8.61 1.79 -19.00
CA SER A 198 -7.46 1.54 -19.86
C SER A 198 -6.39 2.62 -19.74
N SER A 199 -5.15 2.27 -20.12
CA SER A 199 -4.06 3.24 -20.26
C SER A 199 -4.43 4.39 -21.20
N ASP A 200 -5.13 4.12 -22.31
CA ASP A 200 -5.55 5.14 -23.28
C ASP A 200 -6.47 6.21 -22.66
N VAL A 201 -7.37 5.79 -21.77
CA VAL A 201 -8.24 6.71 -21.02
C VAL A 201 -7.42 7.53 -20.04
N LEU A 202 -6.46 6.91 -19.34
CA LEU A 202 -5.58 7.62 -18.40
C LEU A 202 -4.69 8.63 -19.11
N ASP A 203 -4.07 8.27 -20.23
CA ASP A 203 -3.26 9.17 -21.06
C ASP A 203 -4.09 10.37 -21.53
N THR A 204 -5.34 10.12 -21.93
CA THR A 204 -6.28 11.18 -22.30
C THR A 204 -6.56 12.10 -21.11
N VAL A 205 -6.86 11.54 -19.94
CA VAL A 205 -7.11 12.32 -18.71
C VAL A 205 -5.89 13.14 -18.30
N GLU A 206 -4.69 12.56 -18.33
CA GLU A 206 -3.44 13.25 -18.00
C GLU A 206 -3.18 14.42 -18.96
N ALA A 207 -3.42 14.24 -20.26
CA ALA A 207 -3.33 15.32 -21.23
C ALA A 207 -4.31 16.46 -20.93
N ILE A 208 -5.55 16.14 -20.54
CA ILE A 208 -6.59 17.12 -20.17
C ILE A 208 -6.17 17.88 -18.90
N LEU A 209 -5.70 17.16 -17.88
CA LEU A 209 -5.24 17.74 -16.62
C LEU A 209 -4.01 18.64 -16.81
N ALA A 210 -3.07 18.24 -17.66
CA ALA A 210 -1.87 19.02 -17.97
C ALA A 210 -2.19 20.32 -18.72
N ALA A 211 -3.21 20.32 -19.58
CA ALA A 211 -3.69 21.54 -20.23
C ALA A 211 -4.44 22.46 -19.25
N GLY A 212 -5.20 21.87 -18.33
CA GLY A 212 -5.91 22.55 -17.26
C GLY A 212 -7.08 23.44 -17.73
N ILE A 213 -7.65 24.17 -16.78
CA ILE A 213 -8.73 25.14 -16.99
C ILE A 213 -8.35 26.50 -16.40
N ALA A 214 -9.11 27.53 -16.77
CA ALA A 214 -8.98 28.88 -16.24
C ALA A 214 -10.35 29.57 -16.15
N THR A 215 -10.39 30.76 -15.55
CA THR A 215 -11.57 31.61 -15.48
C THR A 215 -11.55 32.67 -16.58
N ASN A 216 -12.64 32.79 -17.34
CA ASN A 216 -12.83 33.90 -18.28
C ASN A 216 -13.16 35.21 -17.53
N GLU A 217 -13.10 36.35 -18.23
CA GLU A 217 -13.45 37.67 -17.66
C GLU A 217 -14.91 37.74 -17.17
N ASP A 218 -15.81 36.94 -17.78
CA ASP A 218 -17.22 36.84 -17.40
C ASP A 218 -17.48 35.81 -16.28
N GLY A 219 -16.42 35.21 -15.72
CA GLY A 219 -16.51 34.19 -14.67
C GLY A 219 -16.80 32.77 -15.17
N SER A 220 -16.97 32.56 -16.48
CA SER A 220 -17.20 31.23 -17.04
C SER A 220 -15.92 30.38 -17.12
N MET A 221 -16.08 29.06 -17.20
CA MET A 221 -14.96 28.13 -17.34
C MET A 221 -14.33 28.24 -18.74
N LYS A 222 -13.01 28.36 -18.76
CA LYS A 222 -12.19 28.24 -19.97
C LYS A 222 -11.43 26.93 -19.95
N ILE A 223 -11.76 26.04 -20.89
CA ILE A 223 -10.99 24.81 -21.12
C ILE A 223 -9.81 25.11 -22.04
N ASN A 224 -8.59 24.81 -21.58
CA ASN A 224 -7.40 24.97 -22.41
C ASN A 224 -7.25 23.75 -23.33
N PRO A 225 -6.92 23.93 -24.63
CA PRO A 225 -6.75 22.81 -25.55
C PRO A 225 -5.66 21.83 -25.12
N ALA A 226 -6.04 20.56 -24.92
CA ALA A 226 -5.13 19.45 -24.64
C ALA A 226 -4.66 18.75 -25.93
N THR A 227 -3.36 18.45 -26.00
CA THR A 227 -2.80 17.58 -27.06
C THR A 227 -3.00 16.13 -26.65
N GLY A 228 -3.73 15.35 -27.45
CA GLY A 228 -4.05 13.95 -27.13
C GLY A 228 -5.50 13.72 -26.69
N ALA A 229 -6.31 14.77 -26.55
CA ALA A 229 -7.73 14.67 -26.26
C ALA A 229 -8.56 15.51 -27.24
N THR A 230 -9.72 15.00 -27.63
CA THR A 230 -10.71 15.77 -28.42
C THR A 230 -11.36 16.84 -27.54
N GLN A 231 -11.96 17.86 -28.19
CA GLN A 231 -12.73 18.87 -27.45
C GLN A 231 -13.91 18.24 -26.68
N ALA A 232 -14.60 17.27 -27.28
CA ALA A 232 -15.71 16.57 -26.63
C ALA A 232 -15.26 15.81 -25.38
N GLN A 233 -14.08 15.16 -25.40
CA GLN A 233 -13.52 14.51 -24.22
C GLN A 233 -13.15 15.51 -23.13
N GLN A 234 -12.59 16.67 -23.48
CA GLN A 234 -12.28 17.74 -22.53
C GLN A 234 -13.56 18.32 -21.89
N GLU A 235 -14.59 18.57 -22.69
CA GLU A 235 -15.89 19.04 -22.21
C GLU A 235 -16.57 18.02 -21.31
N ALA A 236 -16.53 16.73 -21.65
CA ALA A 236 -17.06 15.66 -20.81
C ALA A 236 -16.30 15.55 -19.49
N PHE A 237 -14.97 15.56 -19.52
CA PHE A 237 -14.12 15.50 -18.33
C PHE A 237 -14.42 16.65 -17.36
N TRP A 238 -14.32 17.89 -17.83
CA TRP A 238 -14.58 19.06 -16.99
C TRP A 238 -16.07 19.26 -16.65
N GLY A 239 -16.98 18.60 -17.38
CA GLY A 239 -18.40 18.55 -17.04
C GLY A 239 -18.68 17.94 -15.66
N TYR A 240 -17.78 17.08 -15.16
CA TYR A 240 -17.88 16.49 -13.81
C TYR A 240 -17.35 17.40 -12.69
N LEU A 241 -16.77 18.57 -12.99
CA LEU A 241 -16.21 19.46 -11.97
C LEU A 241 -17.24 19.92 -10.92
N GLY A 242 -18.50 20.10 -11.30
CA GLY A 242 -19.56 20.47 -10.35
C GLY A 242 -19.84 19.38 -9.31
N GLU A 243 -19.90 18.12 -9.74
CA GLU A 243 -20.14 16.97 -8.87
C GLU A 243 -18.89 16.63 -8.04
N ALA A 244 -17.70 16.69 -8.66
CA ALA A 244 -16.43 16.57 -7.96
C ALA A 244 -16.27 17.64 -6.87
N GLY A 245 -16.68 18.87 -7.18
CA GLY A 245 -16.66 19.99 -6.25
C GLY A 245 -17.61 19.83 -5.07
N GLU A 246 -18.79 19.24 -5.28
CA GLU A 246 -19.70 18.87 -4.19
C GLU A 246 -19.09 17.80 -3.28
N ILE A 247 -18.43 16.78 -3.84
CA ILE A 247 -17.71 15.76 -3.07
C ILE A 247 -16.59 16.41 -2.24
N PHE A 248 -15.78 17.25 -2.87
CA PHE A 248 -14.70 18.02 -2.23
C PHE A 248 -15.23 18.87 -1.06
N ALA A 249 -16.34 19.59 -1.27
CA ALA A 249 -16.95 20.39 -0.21
C ALA A 249 -17.52 19.53 0.94
N ASN A 250 -18.11 18.38 0.63
CA ASN A 250 -18.63 17.46 1.65
C ASN A 250 -17.51 16.82 2.49
N GLU A 251 -16.30 16.63 1.95
CA GLU A 251 -15.15 16.20 2.73
C GLU A 251 -14.77 17.25 3.80
N ILE A 252 -14.81 18.54 3.44
CA ILE A 252 -14.63 19.64 4.40
C ILE A 252 -15.73 19.60 5.47
N VAL A 253 -16.98 19.37 5.07
CA VAL A 253 -18.10 19.21 6.02
C VAL A 253 -17.81 18.06 6.99
N GLN A 254 -17.36 16.91 6.49
CA GLN A 254 -17.03 15.75 7.32
C GLN A 254 -15.89 16.06 8.31
N TYR A 255 -14.84 16.74 7.87
CA TYR A 255 -13.74 17.18 8.74
C TYR A 255 -14.22 18.12 9.85
N CYS A 256 -15.09 19.08 9.51
CA CYS A 256 -15.63 20.04 10.46
C CYS A 256 -16.50 19.39 11.56
N GLN A 257 -17.01 18.17 11.35
CA GLN A 257 -17.83 17.48 12.35
C GLN A 257 -17.09 17.24 13.68
N GLY A 258 -15.76 17.09 13.64
CA GLY A 258 -14.93 16.98 14.84
C GLY A 258 -14.91 18.24 15.73
N TYR A 259 -15.46 19.36 15.26
CA TYR A 259 -15.44 20.65 15.93
C TYR A 259 -16.82 21.15 16.38
N VAL A 260 -17.89 20.42 16.04
CA VAL A 260 -19.27 20.83 16.31
C VAL A 260 -19.50 21.06 17.81
N ASP A 261 -19.08 20.14 18.67
CA ASP A 261 -19.26 20.25 20.13
C ASP A 261 -18.57 21.48 20.73
N LYS A 262 -17.53 21.98 20.07
CA LYS A 262 -16.73 23.09 20.58
C LYS A 262 -17.20 24.44 20.06
N TYR A 263 -17.70 24.49 18.82
CA TYR A 263 -17.86 25.75 18.09
C TYR A 263 -19.25 25.98 17.50
N ALA A 264 -20.17 25.01 17.53
CA ALA A 264 -21.50 25.15 16.90
C ALA A 264 -22.23 26.43 17.31
N GLU A 265 -22.37 26.68 18.62
CA GLU A 265 -23.11 27.84 19.14
C GLU A 265 -22.47 29.19 18.77
N ALA A 266 -21.15 29.21 18.56
CA ALA A 266 -20.43 30.42 18.18
C ALA A 266 -20.61 30.76 16.68
N PHE A 267 -20.64 29.75 15.82
CA PHE A 267 -20.73 29.94 14.37
C PHE A 267 -22.16 29.88 13.82
N LEU A 268 -23.07 29.20 14.53
CA LEU A 268 -24.51 29.15 14.27
C LEU A 268 -25.31 29.50 15.55
N PRO A 269 -25.38 30.79 15.92
CA PRO A 269 -26.12 31.21 17.12
C PRO A 269 -27.58 30.74 17.09
N GLY A 270 -28.02 30.11 18.18
CA GLY A 270 -29.40 29.59 18.31
C GLY A 270 -29.58 28.11 17.98
N PHE A 271 -28.52 27.41 17.57
CA PHE A 271 -28.50 25.95 17.42
C PHE A 271 -27.51 25.29 18.38
N THR A 272 -27.95 24.22 19.05
CA THR A 272 -27.07 23.41 19.91
C THR A 272 -26.21 22.46 19.09
N PRO A 273 -25.08 21.97 19.64
CA PRO A 273 -24.26 20.95 18.96
C PRO A 273 -25.05 19.71 18.52
N ASP A 274 -25.96 19.22 19.36
CA ASP A 274 -26.79 18.05 19.04
C ASP A 274 -27.71 18.32 17.83
N GLN A 275 -28.33 19.51 17.78
CA GLN A 275 -29.16 19.90 16.63
C GLN A 275 -28.34 19.96 15.34
N VAL A 276 -27.11 20.49 15.41
CA VAL A 276 -26.20 20.54 14.26
C VAL A 276 -25.87 19.12 13.79
N LYS A 277 -25.52 18.20 14.71
CA LYS A 277 -25.18 16.81 14.36
C LYS A 277 -26.32 16.05 13.69
N GLU A 278 -27.58 16.40 13.96
CA GLU A 278 -28.75 15.72 13.42
C GLU A 278 -29.25 16.26 12.07
N SER A 279 -28.71 17.38 11.57
CA SER A 279 -29.19 18.04 10.35
C SER A 279 -28.06 18.32 9.36
N SER A 280 -28.10 17.69 8.18
CA SER A 280 -27.12 17.93 7.11
C SER A 280 -27.04 19.40 6.67
N THR A 281 -28.16 20.12 6.68
CA THR A 281 -28.19 21.57 6.42
C THR A 281 -27.38 22.33 7.47
N LEU A 282 -27.57 22.02 8.74
CA LEU A 282 -26.86 22.69 9.83
C LEU A 282 -25.38 22.30 9.84
N GLN A 283 -25.05 21.03 9.58
CA GLN A 283 -23.67 20.57 9.41
C GLN A 283 -22.95 21.36 8.32
N THR A 284 -23.60 21.55 7.17
CA THR A 284 -23.01 22.28 6.05
C THR A 284 -22.87 23.77 6.36
N ALA A 285 -23.93 24.42 6.85
CA ALA A 285 -23.88 25.85 7.21
C ALA A 285 -22.84 26.14 8.30
N PHE A 286 -22.73 25.27 9.31
CA PHE A 286 -21.70 25.34 10.33
C PHE A 286 -20.31 25.24 9.72
N SER A 287 -20.10 24.24 8.85
CA SER A 287 -18.81 24.01 8.19
C SER A 287 -18.44 25.18 7.29
N MET A 288 -19.37 25.70 6.49
CA MET A 288 -19.16 26.92 5.71
C MET A 288 -18.77 28.11 6.59
N ALA A 289 -19.46 28.33 7.72
CA ALA A 289 -19.12 29.42 8.63
C ALA A 289 -17.73 29.25 9.26
N LEU A 290 -17.42 28.03 9.74
CA LEU A 290 -16.14 27.70 10.35
C LEU A 290 -14.97 27.82 9.35
N TRP A 291 -15.22 27.45 8.10
CA TRP A 291 -14.25 27.48 6.99
C TRP A 291 -14.20 28.85 6.28
N GLY A 292 -14.94 29.86 6.76
CA GLY A 292 -14.89 31.24 6.25
C GLY A 292 -15.68 31.51 4.97
N PHE A 293 -16.64 30.65 4.64
CA PHE A 293 -17.54 30.73 3.48
C PHE A 293 -18.97 31.17 3.82
N GLY A 294 -19.19 31.67 5.02
CA GLY A 294 -20.44 32.31 5.42
C GLY A 294 -20.43 32.71 6.89
N LYS A 295 -21.59 33.11 7.39
CA LYS A 295 -21.79 33.48 8.79
C LYS A 295 -23.21 33.14 9.25
N GLY A 296 -23.31 32.53 10.44
CA GLY A 296 -24.59 32.44 11.14
C GLY A 296 -25.04 33.82 11.63
N GLY A 297 -26.35 34.03 11.63
CA GLY A 297 -27.02 35.21 12.14
C GLY A 297 -28.10 34.86 13.15
N GLU A 298 -28.85 35.86 13.58
CA GLU A 298 -30.00 35.66 14.48
C GLU A 298 -31.16 34.96 13.76
N ASN A 299 -32.11 34.40 14.52
CA ASN A 299 -33.35 33.80 14.01
C ASN A 299 -33.13 32.73 12.93
N ALA A 300 -32.14 31.84 13.13
CA ALA A 300 -31.77 30.78 12.19
C ALA A 300 -31.29 31.26 10.82
N ALA A 301 -30.89 32.53 10.67
CA ALA A 301 -30.33 33.03 9.42
C ALA A 301 -28.90 32.52 9.22
N PHE A 302 -28.56 32.21 7.97
CA PHE A 302 -27.17 32.01 7.53
C PHE A 302 -26.95 32.80 6.24
N THR A 303 -25.91 33.63 6.20
CA THR A 303 -25.54 34.37 4.98
C THR A 303 -24.22 33.83 4.45
N ASP A 304 -24.21 33.35 3.21
CA ASP A 304 -23.00 32.86 2.56
C ASP A 304 -22.12 34.02 2.01
N ASN A 305 -20.94 33.69 1.48
CA ASN A 305 -20.04 34.70 0.92
C ASN A 305 -20.51 35.29 -0.42
N SER A 306 -21.47 34.65 -1.09
CA SER A 306 -22.15 35.24 -2.26
C SER A 306 -23.16 36.34 -1.86
N GLY A 307 -23.51 36.43 -0.57
CA GLY A 307 -24.48 37.36 -0.01
C GLY A 307 -25.91 36.80 0.06
N THR A 308 -26.10 35.51 -0.26
CA THR A 308 -27.39 34.84 -0.17
C THR A 308 -27.68 34.51 1.29
N THR A 309 -28.88 34.88 1.76
CA THR A 309 -29.33 34.56 3.13
C THR A 309 -30.36 33.44 3.10
N TYR A 310 -30.14 32.43 3.94
CA TYR A 310 -30.95 31.23 4.12
C TYR A 310 -31.60 31.25 5.51
N ASP A 311 -32.84 30.79 5.61
CA ASP A 311 -33.48 30.39 6.87
C ASP A 311 -33.20 28.90 7.09
N LEU A 312 -32.28 28.56 7.99
CA LEU A 312 -31.82 27.19 8.21
C LEU A 312 -32.90 26.23 8.73
N THR A 313 -34.10 26.73 9.08
CA THR A 313 -35.25 25.89 9.43
C THR A 313 -36.12 25.51 8.23
N LYS A 314 -35.93 26.17 7.08
CA LYS A 314 -36.76 26.01 5.87
C LYS A 314 -35.96 25.70 4.62
N ASP A 315 -34.80 26.33 4.49
CA ASP A 315 -33.95 26.25 3.31
C ASP A 315 -32.92 25.14 3.45
N THR A 316 -32.43 24.65 2.31
CA THR A 316 -31.36 23.66 2.26
C THR A 316 -30.04 24.35 1.97
N VAL A 317 -29.02 24.04 2.79
CA VAL A 317 -27.62 24.38 2.54
C VAL A 317 -26.87 23.06 2.44
N ASP A 318 -26.30 22.77 1.28
CA ASP A 318 -25.64 21.50 0.99
C ASP A 318 -24.25 21.70 0.36
N GLY A 319 -23.57 20.59 0.06
CA GLY A 319 -22.25 20.62 -0.56
C GLY A 319 -22.21 21.39 -1.88
N LYS A 320 -23.33 21.51 -2.62
CA LYS A 320 -23.39 22.31 -3.86
C LYS A 320 -23.32 23.79 -3.53
N VAL A 321 -24.09 24.26 -2.54
CA VAL A 321 -24.02 25.66 -2.07
C VAL A 321 -22.61 25.99 -1.61
N PHE A 322 -21.98 25.09 -0.86
CA PHE A 322 -20.61 25.27 -0.40
C PHE A 322 -19.62 25.32 -1.57
N TRP A 323 -19.71 24.36 -2.51
CA TRP A 323 -18.88 24.35 -3.71
C TRP A 323 -18.99 25.65 -4.53
N GLN A 324 -20.21 26.17 -4.72
CA GLN A 324 -20.40 27.45 -5.43
C GLN A 324 -19.70 28.62 -4.71
N ASN A 325 -19.66 28.62 -3.39
CA ASN A 325 -18.96 29.66 -2.61
C ASN A 325 -17.43 29.51 -2.73
N ILE A 326 -16.90 28.29 -2.75
CA ILE A 326 -15.47 28.01 -3.03
C ILE A 326 -15.11 28.49 -4.44
N LEU A 327 -15.90 28.09 -5.44
CA LEU A 327 -15.70 28.49 -6.83
C LEU A 327 -15.86 30.01 -7.01
N GLY A 328 -16.77 30.65 -6.28
CA GLY A 328 -16.92 32.11 -6.30
C GLY A 328 -15.69 32.87 -5.78
N LYS A 329 -14.97 32.29 -4.82
CA LYS A 329 -13.74 32.87 -4.25
C LYS A 329 -12.52 32.71 -5.17
N TYR A 330 -12.36 31.53 -5.78
CA TYR A 330 -11.14 31.17 -6.52
C TYR A 330 -11.31 31.12 -8.04
N GLY A 331 -12.55 31.17 -8.54
CA GLY A 331 -12.85 30.77 -9.91
C GLY A 331 -12.38 29.34 -10.18
N TYR A 332 -11.87 29.11 -11.38
CA TYR A 332 -11.31 27.84 -11.83
C TYR A 332 -9.80 27.73 -11.62
N ASP A 333 -9.21 28.49 -10.70
CA ASP A 333 -7.84 28.26 -10.26
C ASP A 333 -7.81 26.99 -9.38
N LEU A 334 -7.43 25.86 -9.98
CA LEU A 334 -7.33 24.57 -9.28
C LEU A 334 -5.91 24.32 -8.71
N SER A 335 -5.10 25.37 -8.49
CA SER A 335 -3.77 25.23 -7.88
C SER A 335 -3.85 25.11 -6.35
N ASP A 336 -2.71 24.82 -5.71
CA ASP A 336 -2.59 24.79 -4.24
C ASP A 336 -2.86 26.13 -3.56
N ASN A 337 -2.88 27.24 -4.30
CA ASN A 337 -3.26 28.57 -3.80
C ASN A 337 -4.70 28.95 -4.20
N GLY A 338 -5.36 28.13 -5.01
CA GLY A 338 -6.72 28.31 -5.48
C GLY A 338 -7.69 27.40 -4.74
N VAL A 339 -8.59 26.73 -5.47
CA VAL A 339 -9.59 25.79 -4.91
C VAL A 339 -8.95 24.74 -3.99
N ASN A 340 -7.81 24.17 -4.37
CA ASN A 340 -7.16 23.11 -3.59
C ASN A 340 -6.52 23.60 -2.30
N TYR A 341 -6.42 24.92 -2.08
CA TYR A 341 -6.07 25.47 -0.78
C TYR A 341 -7.08 25.06 0.31
N GLU A 342 -8.34 24.84 -0.07
CA GLU A 342 -9.43 24.57 0.87
C GLU A 342 -9.59 23.09 1.24
N LYS A 343 -8.78 22.18 0.67
CA LYS A 343 -8.98 20.74 0.84
C LYS A 343 -8.85 20.32 2.31
N ALA A 344 -9.69 19.37 2.72
CA ALA A 344 -9.62 18.78 4.06
C ALA A 344 -8.93 17.40 4.06
N GLY A 345 -9.05 16.63 2.97
CA GLY A 345 -8.33 15.38 2.77
C GLY A 345 -7.08 15.51 1.90
N ASP A 346 -6.57 14.36 1.46
CA ASP A 346 -5.34 14.28 0.67
C ASP A 346 -5.55 14.63 -0.81
N LEU A 347 -6.76 14.35 -1.33
CA LEU A 347 -7.10 14.49 -2.75
C LEU A 347 -7.37 15.93 -3.15
N ASN A 348 -6.96 16.27 -4.37
CA ASN A 348 -7.31 17.52 -5.02
C ASN A 348 -8.66 17.36 -5.75
N VAL A 349 -9.34 18.48 -6.06
CA VAL A 349 -10.64 18.41 -6.77
C VAL A 349 -10.54 17.69 -8.12
N GLN A 350 -9.39 17.82 -8.80
CA GLN A 350 -9.08 17.12 -10.05
C GLN A 350 -9.10 15.59 -9.91
N ASP A 351 -8.73 15.05 -8.75
CA ASP A 351 -8.71 13.60 -8.52
C ASP A 351 -10.14 13.05 -8.51
N TYR A 352 -11.08 13.78 -7.91
CA TYR A 352 -12.51 13.43 -7.97
C TYR A 352 -13.07 13.56 -9.38
N VAL A 353 -12.65 14.57 -10.16
CA VAL A 353 -13.04 14.68 -11.59
C VAL A 353 -12.55 13.46 -12.37
N LYS A 354 -11.27 13.06 -12.18
CA LYS A 354 -10.69 11.86 -12.80
C LYS A 354 -11.48 10.61 -12.41
N GLN A 355 -11.79 10.41 -11.14
CA GLN A 355 -12.56 9.26 -10.67
C GLN A 355 -13.97 9.21 -11.26
N LEU A 356 -14.70 10.34 -11.27
CA LEU A 356 -16.06 10.41 -11.85
C LEU A 356 -16.05 10.18 -13.35
N TYR A 357 -15.11 10.80 -14.08
CA TYR A 357 -14.97 10.60 -15.52
C TYR A 357 -14.70 9.14 -15.85
N VAL A 358 -13.72 8.53 -15.18
CA VAL A 358 -13.41 7.12 -15.39
C VAL A 358 -14.60 6.23 -15.06
N GLN A 359 -15.25 6.43 -13.90
CA GLN A 359 -16.39 5.63 -13.49
C GLN A 359 -17.56 5.68 -14.49
N LYS A 360 -17.81 6.84 -15.11
CA LYS A 360 -18.99 7.07 -15.95
C LYS A 360 -18.75 6.87 -17.44
N GLU A 361 -17.53 7.12 -17.91
CA GLU A 361 -17.18 7.14 -19.34
C GLU A 361 -16.04 6.19 -19.69
N GLY A 362 -15.17 5.86 -18.73
CA GLY A 362 -13.87 5.23 -18.99
C GLY A 362 -13.71 3.78 -18.51
N THR A 363 -14.74 3.17 -17.91
CA THR A 363 -14.59 1.82 -17.36
C THR A 363 -14.38 0.77 -18.44
N VAL A 364 -13.51 -0.21 -18.16
CA VAL A 364 -13.27 -1.36 -19.03
C VAL A 364 -14.34 -2.43 -18.78
N GLU A 365 -15.01 -2.87 -19.84
CA GLU A 365 -15.99 -3.97 -19.75
C GLU A 365 -15.31 -5.25 -19.21
N GLY A 366 -15.88 -5.83 -18.16
CA GLY A 366 -15.30 -7.00 -17.47
C GLY A 366 -14.18 -6.67 -16.49
N GLY A 367 -13.80 -5.41 -16.36
CA GLY A 367 -12.82 -4.91 -15.39
C GLY A 367 -11.36 -5.22 -15.74
N VAL A 368 -10.46 -4.49 -15.08
CA VAL A 368 -9.01 -4.75 -15.14
C VAL A 368 -8.68 -5.76 -14.04
N LYS A 369 -8.30 -6.97 -14.45
CA LYS A 369 -8.14 -8.10 -13.50
C LYS A 369 -6.82 -8.05 -12.73
N ASP A 370 -5.78 -7.57 -13.40
CA ASP A 370 -4.40 -7.66 -12.93
C ASP A 370 -3.64 -6.36 -13.15
N ILE A 371 -2.64 -6.13 -12.30
CA ILE A 371 -1.68 -5.04 -12.42
C ILE A 371 -0.63 -5.48 -13.45
N SER A 372 -0.63 -4.89 -14.65
CA SER A 372 0.14 -5.38 -15.81
C SER A 372 1.66 -5.45 -15.59
N GLY A 373 2.20 -4.57 -14.75
CA GLY A 373 3.60 -4.54 -14.34
C GLY A 373 3.98 -5.64 -13.36
N ILE A 374 3.02 -6.39 -12.81
CA ILE A 374 3.26 -7.48 -11.87
C ILE A 374 3.03 -8.81 -12.58
N THR A 375 4.08 -9.62 -12.64
CA THR A 375 4.03 -10.95 -13.24
C THR A 375 4.63 -11.99 -12.32
N THR A 376 4.10 -13.20 -12.38
CA THR A 376 4.64 -14.36 -11.68
C THR A 376 4.76 -15.54 -12.63
N GLY A 377 5.64 -16.46 -12.28
CA GLY A 377 5.86 -17.68 -13.04
C GLY A 377 6.91 -18.51 -12.35
N LYS A 378 7.52 -19.43 -13.10
CA LYS A 378 8.64 -20.22 -12.64
C LYS A 378 9.82 -20.09 -13.58
N LEU A 379 11.01 -20.17 -13.03
CA LEU A 379 12.27 -20.22 -13.79
C LEU A 379 13.19 -21.27 -13.18
N THR A 380 14.08 -21.82 -14.01
CA THR A 380 15.19 -22.66 -13.53
C THR A 380 16.36 -21.74 -13.20
N CYS A 381 16.80 -21.73 -11.95
CA CYS A 381 17.93 -20.92 -11.48
C CYS A 381 19.27 -21.55 -11.90
N ASP A 382 20.38 -20.85 -11.71
CA ASP A 382 21.73 -21.32 -12.05
C ASP A 382 22.14 -22.62 -11.33
N ASP A 383 21.54 -22.90 -10.17
CA ASP A 383 21.73 -24.15 -9.43
C ASP A 383 20.89 -25.34 -9.98
N GLY A 384 20.14 -25.13 -11.05
CA GLY A 384 19.28 -26.12 -11.69
C GLY A 384 17.94 -26.33 -10.99
N VAL A 385 17.61 -25.54 -9.95
CA VAL A 385 16.35 -25.66 -9.22
C VAL A 385 15.30 -24.73 -9.82
N GLU A 386 14.12 -25.28 -10.10
CA GLU A 386 12.96 -24.49 -10.51
C GLU A 386 12.37 -23.74 -9.30
N ARG A 387 12.24 -22.42 -9.39
CA ARG A 387 11.67 -21.55 -8.35
C ARG A 387 10.58 -20.66 -8.91
N GLU A 388 9.59 -20.33 -8.08
CA GLU A 388 8.63 -19.28 -8.40
C GLU A 388 9.31 -17.90 -8.37
N TYR A 389 8.81 -16.93 -9.12
CA TYR A 389 9.26 -15.55 -9.05
C TYR A 389 8.10 -14.56 -8.99
N ILE A 390 8.36 -13.37 -8.45
CA ILE A 390 7.53 -12.17 -8.59
C ILE A 390 8.37 -11.12 -9.31
N ARG A 391 7.87 -10.60 -10.43
CA ARG A 391 8.54 -9.54 -11.20
C ARG A 391 7.63 -8.31 -11.25
N ILE A 392 8.20 -7.17 -10.91
CA ILE A 392 7.50 -5.88 -10.80
C ILE A 392 8.20 -4.87 -11.69
N VAL A 393 7.46 -4.32 -12.65
CA VAL A 393 7.93 -3.31 -13.60
C VAL A 393 7.32 -1.96 -13.21
N MET A 394 8.17 -0.94 -13.10
CA MET A 394 7.80 0.40 -12.66
C MET A 394 8.21 1.45 -13.70
N ASP A 395 7.39 2.49 -13.82
CA ASP A 395 7.72 3.66 -14.61
C ASP A 395 8.71 4.57 -13.88
N GLY A 396 9.84 4.81 -14.54
CA GLY A 396 10.96 5.58 -14.01
C GLY A 396 11.75 4.83 -12.94
N ILE A 397 12.47 5.62 -12.13
CA ILE A 397 13.28 5.16 -11.00
C ILE A 397 12.72 5.79 -9.73
N ASP A 398 12.35 4.97 -8.75
CA ASP A 398 12.13 5.39 -7.36
C ASP A 398 13.27 4.81 -6.50
N PRO A 399 14.20 5.65 -5.97
CA PRO A 399 15.32 5.17 -5.17
C PRO A 399 14.90 4.51 -3.84
N THR A 400 13.62 4.63 -3.47
CA THR A 400 13.03 3.99 -2.30
C THR A 400 12.17 2.75 -2.64
N ALA A 401 12.04 2.40 -3.92
CA ALA A 401 11.17 1.30 -4.37
C ALA A 401 11.50 -0.01 -3.67
N ILE A 402 12.78 -0.41 -3.64
CA ILE A 402 13.19 -1.70 -3.05
C ILE A 402 12.70 -1.87 -1.61
N PHE A 403 12.62 -0.78 -0.82
CA PHE A 403 12.13 -0.78 0.56
C PHE A 403 10.62 -0.97 0.66
N LYS A 404 9.87 -0.47 -0.32
CA LYS A 404 8.40 -0.56 -0.39
C LYS A 404 7.93 -1.89 -0.99
N LEU A 405 8.74 -2.50 -1.87
CA LEU A 405 8.42 -3.79 -2.51
C LEU A 405 8.53 -4.99 -1.57
N GLY A 406 9.29 -4.87 -0.47
CA GLY A 406 9.43 -5.92 0.55
C GLY A 406 8.18 -6.10 1.43
N VAL A 407 7.02 -6.36 0.82
CA VAL A 407 5.74 -6.57 1.52
C VAL A 407 5.79 -7.81 2.44
N SER A 408 4.99 -7.81 3.51
CA SER A 408 4.75 -9.02 4.30
C SER A 408 4.17 -10.13 3.43
N VAL A 409 4.59 -11.37 3.65
CA VAL A 409 4.01 -12.54 2.96
C VAL A 409 2.91 -13.13 3.81
N VAL A 410 1.66 -12.86 3.43
CA VAL A 410 0.47 -13.15 4.23
C VAL A 410 -0.32 -14.32 3.66
N PRO A 411 -0.72 -15.32 4.47
CA PRO A 411 -1.43 -16.52 4.02
C PRO A 411 -2.82 -16.20 3.48
N MET A 412 -2.97 -16.21 2.16
CA MET A 412 -4.24 -15.87 1.49
C MET A 412 -5.39 -16.73 2.03
N HIS A 413 -5.13 -18.01 2.30
CA HIS A 413 -6.15 -18.95 2.80
C HIS A 413 -6.69 -18.62 4.19
N HIS A 414 -5.92 -17.94 5.05
CA HIS A 414 -6.32 -17.61 6.42
C HIS A 414 -7.14 -16.33 6.44
N TYR A 415 -6.66 -15.32 5.71
CA TYR A 415 -7.27 -14.00 5.69
C TYR A 415 -8.55 -13.93 4.85
N THR A 416 -8.74 -14.85 3.91
CA THR A 416 -9.99 -15.00 3.15
C THR A 416 -10.95 -16.04 3.74
N ALA A 417 -10.55 -16.73 4.83
CA ALA A 417 -11.34 -17.80 5.42
C ALA A 417 -12.68 -17.31 5.97
N GLY A 418 -13.77 -17.77 5.36
CA GLY A 418 -15.14 -17.43 5.74
C GLY A 418 -15.71 -16.22 5.02
N TYR A 419 -14.94 -15.58 4.14
CA TYR A 419 -15.47 -14.55 3.25
C TYR A 419 -16.43 -15.18 2.23
N THR A 420 -17.58 -14.55 2.02
CA THR A 420 -18.65 -15.07 1.15
C THR A 420 -18.78 -14.31 -0.17
N GLY A 421 -18.06 -13.19 -0.31
CA GLY A 421 -18.01 -12.41 -1.55
C GLY A 421 -17.18 -13.11 -2.64
N LYS A 422 -17.04 -12.43 -3.79
CA LYS A 422 -16.38 -13.00 -4.98
C LYS A 422 -14.96 -12.49 -5.09
N LEU A 423 -14.01 -13.35 -4.79
CA LEU A 423 -12.59 -13.05 -4.92
C LEU A 423 -12.10 -13.26 -6.36
N ASN A 424 -11.17 -12.43 -6.80
CA ASN A 424 -10.39 -12.66 -8.01
C ASN A 424 -9.29 -13.73 -7.78
N ASP A 425 -8.49 -14.00 -8.81
CA ASP A 425 -7.43 -15.02 -8.77
C ASP A 425 -6.31 -14.72 -7.75
N ASN A 426 -6.18 -13.45 -7.35
CA ASN A 426 -5.24 -12.94 -6.35
C ASN A 426 -5.86 -12.87 -4.93
N GLY A 427 -7.08 -13.37 -4.75
CA GLY A 427 -7.72 -13.49 -3.43
C GLY A 427 -8.36 -12.21 -2.91
N VAL A 428 -8.61 -11.21 -3.77
CA VAL A 428 -9.23 -9.94 -3.39
C VAL A 428 -10.57 -9.70 -4.08
N GLU A 429 -11.50 -9.05 -3.38
CA GLU A 429 -12.67 -8.43 -4.01
C GLU A 429 -12.42 -6.92 -4.09
N LEU A 430 -12.08 -6.46 -5.30
CA LEU A 430 -11.62 -5.09 -5.53
C LEU A 430 -12.67 -4.06 -5.12
N SER A 431 -12.23 -2.97 -4.47
CA SER A 431 -13.08 -1.84 -4.09
C SER A 431 -14.26 -2.24 -3.20
N SER A 432 -14.11 -3.32 -2.42
CA SER A 432 -15.15 -3.84 -1.54
C SER A 432 -14.86 -3.50 -0.08
N LYS A 433 -15.66 -2.59 0.49
CA LYS A 433 -15.63 -2.31 1.93
C LYS A 433 -15.90 -3.58 2.76
N ALA A 434 -16.80 -4.44 2.30
CA ALA A 434 -17.11 -5.70 2.99
C ALA A 434 -15.89 -6.63 3.05
N PHE A 435 -15.07 -6.66 2.00
CA PHE A 435 -13.82 -7.41 1.99
C PHE A 435 -12.80 -6.83 2.97
N MET A 436 -12.60 -5.51 2.98
CA MET A 436 -11.71 -4.86 3.94
C MET A 436 -12.15 -5.07 5.39
N ASP A 437 -13.44 -4.95 5.66
CA ASP A 437 -14.01 -5.23 6.98
C ASP A 437 -13.83 -6.72 7.35
N HIS A 438 -13.92 -7.65 6.39
CA HIS A 438 -13.63 -9.06 6.62
C HIS A 438 -12.18 -9.29 7.03
N LEU A 439 -11.20 -8.68 6.34
CA LEU A 439 -9.78 -8.82 6.69
C LEU A 439 -9.52 -8.34 8.14
N LYS A 440 -10.19 -7.28 8.58
CA LYS A 440 -10.08 -6.75 9.95
C LYS A 440 -10.62 -7.70 11.02
N THR A 441 -11.47 -8.67 10.66
CA THR A 441 -11.90 -9.72 11.61
C THR A 441 -10.76 -10.65 12.04
N LYS A 442 -9.59 -10.57 11.39
CA LYS A 442 -8.37 -11.33 11.72
C LYS A 442 -7.34 -10.50 12.48
N ASN A 443 -7.67 -9.28 12.88
CA ASN A 443 -6.73 -8.37 13.55
C ASN A 443 -6.19 -8.92 14.89
N ASP A 444 -6.87 -9.86 15.53
CA ASP A 444 -6.44 -10.47 16.80
C ASP A 444 -5.80 -11.85 16.62
N GLN A 445 -5.63 -12.32 15.37
CA GLN A 445 -5.19 -13.68 15.03
C GLN A 445 -4.16 -13.66 13.88
N PRO A 446 -2.97 -13.06 14.08
CA PRO A 446 -1.91 -13.06 13.08
C PRO A 446 -1.44 -14.49 12.80
N LEU A 447 -1.29 -14.82 11.52
CA LEU A 447 -0.76 -16.10 11.04
C LEU A 447 0.25 -15.83 9.93
N GLY A 448 1.41 -16.46 9.98
CA GLY A 448 2.49 -16.22 9.03
C GLY A 448 3.59 -17.28 9.10
N ALA A 449 4.67 -17.06 8.38
CA ALA A 449 5.83 -17.97 8.29
C ALA A 449 7.02 -17.50 9.13
N GLY A 450 6.78 -16.62 10.11
CA GLY A 450 7.79 -16.06 11.01
C GLY A 450 8.28 -17.03 12.08
N PRO A 451 9.21 -16.57 12.95
CA PRO A 451 9.85 -17.41 13.94
C PRO A 451 8.91 -17.90 15.04
N TYR A 452 7.80 -17.21 15.31
CA TYR A 452 6.90 -17.54 16.41
C TYR A 452 5.44 -17.63 15.95
N VAL A 453 4.67 -18.48 16.62
CA VAL A 453 3.23 -18.66 16.44
C VAL A 453 2.53 -17.90 17.55
N PHE A 454 1.65 -16.96 17.18
CA PHE A 454 0.81 -16.25 18.12
C PHE A 454 -0.15 -17.23 18.82
N LYS A 455 -0.30 -17.10 20.14
CA LYS A 455 -1.21 -17.94 20.94
C LYS A 455 -2.40 -17.15 21.46
N GLU A 456 -2.14 -16.05 22.15
CA GLU A 456 -3.17 -15.21 22.75
C GLU A 456 -2.63 -13.83 23.10
N TYR A 457 -3.54 -12.86 23.21
CA TYR A 457 -3.34 -11.60 23.90
C TYR A 457 -4.34 -11.51 25.05
N LYS A 458 -3.84 -11.60 26.28
CA LYS A 458 -4.67 -11.66 27.48
C LYS A 458 -3.94 -11.01 28.65
N ASP A 459 -4.69 -10.30 29.50
CA ASP A 459 -4.16 -9.65 30.70
C ASP A 459 -2.92 -8.79 30.39
N LYS A 460 -2.97 -8.06 29.26
CA LYS A 460 -1.87 -7.23 28.75
C LYS A 460 -0.59 -7.99 28.36
N VAL A 461 -0.71 -9.29 28.10
CA VAL A 461 0.41 -10.15 27.69
C VAL A 461 0.12 -10.81 26.36
N VAL A 462 0.97 -10.58 25.36
CA VAL A 462 0.97 -11.36 24.11
C VAL A 462 1.87 -12.56 24.30
N THR A 463 1.34 -13.77 24.15
CA THR A 463 2.09 -15.02 24.28
C THR A 463 2.29 -15.68 22.93
N TYR A 464 3.50 -16.19 22.71
CA TYR A 464 3.87 -16.95 21.53
C TYR A 464 4.48 -18.31 21.89
N GLU A 465 4.36 -19.25 20.96
CA GLU A 465 5.16 -20.49 20.94
C GLU A 465 6.09 -20.50 19.73
N ALA A 466 7.25 -21.14 19.87
CA ALA A 466 8.21 -21.26 18.79
C ALA A 466 7.60 -21.96 17.55
N ASN A 467 7.80 -21.38 16.36
CA ASN A 467 7.48 -22.04 15.10
C ASN A 467 8.60 -23.03 14.76
N GLU A 468 8.36 -24.32 14.98
CA GLU A 468 9.37 -25.35 14.72
C GLU A 468 9.70 -25.52 13.23
N SER A 469 8.78 -25.08 12.36
CA SER A 469 8.95 -25.11 10.91
C SER A 469 9.61 -23.84 10.36
N PHE A 470 10.06 -22.92 11.22
CA PHE A 470 10.70 -21.69 10.76
C PHE A 470 11.91 -21.99 9.87
N MET A 471 11.98 -21.27 8.75
CA MET A 471 12.91 -21.54 7.65
C MET A 471 14.38 -21.48 8.08
N LEU A 472 14.74 -20.60 9.02
CA LEU A 472 16.11 -20.51 9.55
C LEU A 472 16.37 -21.44 10.75
N GLY A 473 15.38 -22.27 11.11
CA GLY A 473 15.44 -23.20 12.22
C GLY A 473 14.53 -22.80 13.38
N SER A 474 14.16 -23.78 14.19
CA SER A 474 13.36 -23.60 15.41
C SER A 474 13.95 -22.49 16.29
N PRO A 475 13.16 -21.54 16.82
CA PRO A 475 13.65 -20.62 17.84
C PRO A 475 14.21 -21.36 19.04
N LYS A 476 15.34 -20.90 19.60
CA LYS A 476 15.95 -21.58 20.75
C LYS A 476 15.11 -21.47 22.02
N ILE A 477 14.31 -20.42 22.17
CA ILE A 477 13.43 -20.20 23.31
C ILE A 477 12.01 -20.63 22.93
N LYS A 478 11.43 -21.56 23.69
CA LYS A 478 10.12 -22.16 23.37
C LYS A 478 8.97 -21.15 23.48
N THR A 479 8.96 -20.34 24.52
CA THR A 479 7.86 -19.42 24.83
C THR A 479 8.40 -18.01 24.92
N PHE A 480 7.84 -17.12 24.11
CA PHE A 480 8.15 -15.69 24.11
C PHE A 480 6.90 -14.92 24.53
N ARG A 481 7.09 -13.84 25.28
CA ARG A 481 6.01 -12.96 25.72
C ARG A 481 6.39 -11.50 25.55
N TYR A 482 5.46 -10.73 25.00
CA TYR A 482 5.44 -9.29 25.20
C TYR A 482 4.50 -8.95 26.36
N GLN A 483 5.01 -8.21 27.33
CA GLN A 483 4.23 -7.67 28.44
C GLN A 483 4.03 -6.18 28.19
N GLU A 484 2.79 -5.76 27.95
CA GLU A 484 2.48 -4.33 27.88
C GLU A 484 2.72 -3.70 29.25
N ILE A 485 3.46 -2.60 29.25
CA ILE A 485 3.73 -1.74 30.40
C ILE A 485 3.34 -0.30 30.07
N THR A 486 3.06 0.48 31.12
CA THR A 486 2.92 1.92 30.96
C THR A 486 4.29 2.53 30.65
N LEU A 487 4.39 3.35 29.60
CA LEU A 487 5.61 4.09 29.28
C LEU A 487 6.05 4.93 30.49
N GLY A 488 7.33 4.86 30.84
CA GLY A 488 7.89 5.48 32.04
C GLY A 488 7.92 4.59 33.29
N ALA A 489 7.34 3.38 33.23
CA ALA A 489 7.40 2.38 34.31
C ALA A 489 8.40 1.24 34.02
N GLU A 490 9.33 1.44 33.09
CA GLU A 490 10.26 0.38 32.64
C GLU A 490 11.11 -0.18 33.79
N LEU A 491 11.50 0.66 34.75
CA LEU A 491 12.30 0.27 35.92
C LEU A 491 11.47 -0.34 37.06
N ASP A 492 10.17 -0.07 37.10
CA ASP A 492 9.25 -0.52 38.16
C ASP A 492 8.54 -1.84 37.80
N SER A 493 8.66 -2.28 36.55
CA SER A 493 7.96 -3.44 35.97
C SER A 493 8.70 -4.79 36.13
N VAL A 494 9.68 -4.87 37.02
CA VAL A 494 10.55 -6.05 37.26
C VAL A 494 9.91 -7.09 38.18
#